data_AF-A0A1V3XUC7-F1
#
_entry.id   AF-A0A1V3XUC7-F1
#
_cell.length_a   1.000
_cell.length_b   1.000
_cell.length_c   1.000
_cell.angle_alpha   90.00
_cell.angle_beta   90.00
_cell.angle_gamma   90.00
#
_symmetry.space_group_name_H-M   'P 1'
#
loop_
_entity.id
_entity.type
_entity.pdbx_description
1 polymer ?
#
loop_
_entity_poly.entity_id
_entity_poly.type
_entity_poly.pdbx_seq_one_letter_code
_entity_poly.pdbx_strand_id
1 'polypeptide(L)'
;MSWWLRERGMPIKTLHVPAGLVQVSYANDVTAISARAEWAPELAIHHLDSLDALAAADPDDFSDDTSHYLWTWTDEPAGALRARMFASNLGVEEDEATGSAAMRITDYLSRDLTITQGKGSVLKTTWSAEGWVTVAGLVADDGVMQLV
;
A
#
# COMPACT_ATOMS: atom_id res chain seq x y z
N MET A 1 -10.40 4.02 -7.81
CA MET A 1 -11.85 3.94 -8.06
C MET A 1 -12.65 5.01 -7.31
N SER A 2 -12.63 5.02 -5.96
CA SER A 2 -13.40 5.99 -5.15
C SER A 2 -13.06 7.45 -5.44
N TRP A 3 -11.76 7.77 -5.56
CA TRP A 3 -11.31 9.11 -5.98
C TRP A 3 -11.92 9.51 -7.34
N TRP A 4 -11.82 8.65 -8.35
CA TRP A 4 -12.35 8.89 -9.70
C TRP A 4 -13.87 9.11 -9.72
N LEU A 5 -14.62 8.41 -8.85
CA LEU A 5 -16.06 8.61 -8.68
C LEU A 5 -16.37 9.96 -8.02
N ARG A 6 -15.60 10.36 -6.99
CA ARG A 6 -15.70 11.68 -6.36
C ARG A 6 -15.43 12.79 -7.38
N GLU A 7 -14.40 12.68 -8.21
CA GLU A 7 -14.08 13.66 -9.26
C GLU A 7 -15.22 13.84 -10.28
N ARG A 8 -16.11 12.84 -10.41
CA ARG A 8 -17.30 12.88 -11.27
C ARG A 8 -18.59 13.27 -10.54
N GLY A 9 -18.49 13.76 -9.30
CA GLY A 9 -19.64 14.17 -8.50
C GLY A 9 -20.46 13.00 -7.95
N MET A 10 -19.90 11.79 -7.89
CA MET A 10 -20.56 10.58 -7.37
C MET A 10 -19.80 10.00 -6.17
N PRO A 11 -19.63 10.74 -5.06
CA PRO A 11 -18.88 10.24 -3.91
C PRO A 11 -19.61 9.05 -3.27
N ILE A 12 -18.89 7.97 -3.07
CA ILE A 12 -19.36 6.79 -2.35
C ILE A 12 -18.77 6.76 -0.94
N LYS A 13 -19.51 6.19 0.01
CA LYS A 13 -19.04 5.96 1.39
C LYS A 13 -18.62 4.53 1.65
N THR A 14 -19.00 3.60 0.77
CA THR A 14 -18.70 2.19 0.90
C THR A 14 -18.51 1.55 -0.47
N LEU A 15 -17.64 0.55 -0.52
CA LEU A 15 -17.48 -0.39 -1.63
C LEU A 15 -17.81 -1.79 -1.11
N HIS A 16 -18.72 -2.47 -1.79
CA HIS A 16 -19.01 -3.87 -1.49
C HIS A 16 -18.09 -4.76 -2.34
N VAL A 17 -17.24 -5.53 -1.69
CA VAL A 17 -16.34 -6.51 -2.31
C VAL A 17 -16.64 -7.91 -1.77
N PRO A 18 -16.19 -8.99 -2.42
CA PRO A 18 -16.42 -10.35 -1.91
C PRO A 18 -15.95 -10.57 -0.46
N ALA A 19 -14.90 -9.87 -0.03
CA ALA A 19 -14.40 -9.92 1.34
C ALA A 19 -15.28 -9.18 2.37
N GLY A 20 -16.15 -8.27 1.93
CA GLY A 20 -17.05 -7.49 2.80
C GLY A 20 -17.19 -6.03 2.38
N LEU A 21 -17.56 -5.17 3.35
CA LEU A 21 -17.70 -3.74 3.14
C LEU A 21 -16.38 -3.01 3.42
N VAL A 22 -15.82 -2.38 2.39
CA VAL A 22 -14.73 -1.41 2.52
C VAL A 22 -15.35 -0.03 2.73
N GLN A 23 -14.97 0.65 3.81
CA GLN A 23 -15.40 2.02 4.07
C GLN A 23 -14.55 2.99 3.28
N VAL A 24 -15.16 4.05 2.78
CA VAL A 24 -14.47 5.12 2.03
C VAL A 24 -14.69 6.43 2.76
N SER A 25 -13.60 7.14 3.04
CA SER A 25 -13.62 8.48 3.61
C SER A 25 -12.81 9.45 2.75
N TYR A 26 -13.14 10.72 2.87
CA TYR A 26 -12.49 11.80 2.14
C TYR A 26 -12.07 12.86 3.16
N ALA A 27 -10.79 13.22 3.15
CA ALA A 27 -10.23 14.27 3.99
C ALA A 27 -9.39 15.18 3.10
N ASN A 28 -9.85 16.42 2.89
CA ASN A 28 -9.25 17.35 1.92
C ASN A 28 -9.13 16.70 0.52
N ASP A 29 -7.91 16.66 -0.03
CA ASP A 29 -7.59 16.06 -1.32
C ASP A 29 -7.26 14.56 -1.23
N VAL A 30 -7.36 13.98 -0.04
CA VAL A 30 -7.02 12.59 0.22
C VAL A 30 -8.28 11.73 0.16
N THR A 31 -8.20 10.63 -0.58
CA THR A 31 -9.18 9.55 -0.53
C THR A 31 -8.60 8.41 0.29
N ALA A 32 -9.34 7.97 1.30
CA ALA A 32 -8.94 6.89 2.17
C ALA A 32 -9.96 5.75 2.14
N ILE A 33 -9.46 4.54 2.35
CA ILE A 33 -10.27 3.35 2.58
C ILE A 33 -9.98 2.79 3.97
N SER A 34 -10.98 2.20 4.61
CA SER A 34 -10.79 1.42 5.85
C SER A 34 -11.35 0.02 5.65
N ALA A 35 -10.55 -0.97 6.05
CA ALA A 35 -10.84 -2.39 5.88
C ALA A 35 -10.24 -3.19 7.05
N ARG A 36 -10.68 -4.44 7.20
CA ARG A 36 -10.11 -5.35 8.20
C ARG A 36 -8.67 -5.70 7.84
N ALA A 37 -7.78 -5.67 8.84
CA ALA A 37 -6.39 -6.06 8.66
C ALA A 37 -6.25 -7.52 8.15
N GLU A 38 -7.13 -8.41 8.63
CA GLU A 38 -7.16 -9.83 8.26
C GLU A 38 -7.49 -10.08 6.78
N TRP A 39 -7.99 -9.07 6.04
CA TRP A 39 -8.24 -9.18 4.61
C TRP A 39 -6.97 -8.95 3.79
N ALA A 40 -5.89 -8.45 4.41
CA ALA A 40 -4.62 -8.33 3.73
C ALA A 40 -4.07 -9.72 3.39
N PRO A 41 -3.48 -9.90 2.19
CA PRO A 41 -2.94 -11.18 1.78
C PRO A 41 -1.75 -11.57 2.66
N GLU A 42 -1.49 -12.87 2.71
CA GLU A 42 -0.20 -13.36 3.19
C GLU A 42 0.90 -12.96 2.21
N LEU A 43 2.01 -12.47 2.76
CA LEU A 43 3.21 -12.11 2.02
C LEU A 43 4.42 -12.33 2.92
N ALA A 44 5.58 -12.52 2.33
CA ALA A 44 6.84 -12.63 3.06
C ALA A 44 7.35 -11.21 3.39
N ILE A 45 7.42 -10.85 4.67
CA ILE A 45 7.91 -9.54 5.13
C ILE A 45 9.40 -9.62 5.41
N HIS A 46 10.17 -8.74 4.77
CA HIS A 46 11.63 -8.67 4.92
C HIS A 46 12.03 -7.29 5.41
N HIS A 47 12.52 -7.21 6.64
CA HIS A 47 13.16 -5.99 7.14
C HIS A 47 14.64 -5.98 6.74
N LEU A 48 15.08 -4.92 6.10
CA LEU A 48 16.48 -4.73 5.68
C LEU A 48 17.14 -3.61 6.49
N ASP A 49 18.44 -3.75 6.72
CA ASP A 49 19.19 -2.88 7.62
C ASP A 49 19.46 -1.47 7.05
N SER A 50 19.26 -1.25 5.74
CA SER A 50 19.53 0.04 5.12
C SER A 50 18.75 0.28 3.82
N LEU A 51 18.66 1.55 3.44
CA LEU A 51 18.13 1.97 2.14
C LEU A 51 18.96 1.43 0.97
N ASP A 52 20.28 1.33 1.13
CA ASP A 52 21.16 0.79 0.08
C ASP A 52 20.92 -0.70 -0.13
N ALA A 53 20.74 -1.47 0.95
CA ALA A 53 20.39 -2.88 0.85
C ALA A 53 19.01 -3.07 0.19
N LEU A 54 18.04 -2.24 0.55
CA LEU A 54 16.72 -2.25 -0.08
C LEU A 54 16.78 -1.89 -1.56
N ALA A 55 17.59 -0.90 -1.93
CA ALA A 55 17.77 -0.49 -3.32
C ALA A 55 18.53 -1.54 -4.16
N ALA A 56 19.46 -2.26 -3.55
CA ALA A 56 20.27 -3.29 -4.20
C ALA A 56 19.55 -4.64 -4.34
N ALA A 57 18.41 -4.85 -3.68
CA ALA A 57 17.65 -6.09 -3.78
C ALA A 57 17.20 -6.37 -5.22
N ASP A 58 17.47 -7.58 -5.72
CA ASP A 58 17.11 -8.01 -7.06
C ASP A 58 15.77 -8.78 -7.01
N PRO A 59 14.72 -8.39 -7.76
CA PRO A 59 13.47 -9.15 -7.83
C PRO A 59 13.67 -10.63 -8.22
N ASP A 60 14.71 -10.94 -9.00
CA ASP A 60 15.00 -12.32 -9.42
C ASP A 60 15.40 -13.24 -8.25
N ASP A 61 15.90 -12.68 -7.15
CA ASP A 61 16.20 -13.43 -5.92
C ASP A 61 14.92 -13.86 -5.15
N PHE A 62 13.75 -13.39 -5.59
CA PHE A 62 12.44 -13.58 -4.94
C PHE A 62 11.39 -14.18 -5.90
N SER A 63 11.84 -15.00 -6.85
CA SER A 63 10.98 -15.57 -7.91
C SER A 63 10.16 -16.80 -7.49
N ASP A 64 9.82 -16.94 -6.20
CA ASP A 64 9.01 -18.06 -5.71
C ASP A 64 7.49 -17.78 -5.81
N ASP A 65 6.66 -18.73 -5.36
CA ASP A 65 5.19 -18.63 -5.46
C ASP A 65 4.57 -17.62 -4.46
N THR A 66 5.39 -16.91 -3.69
CA THR A 66 5.02 -15.92 -2.67
C THR A 66 5.28 -14.51 -3.18
N SER A 67 4.51 -13.54 -2.69
CA SER A 67 4.87 -12.14 -2.89
C SER A 67 5.74 -11.64 -1.72
N HIS A 68 6.77 -10.85 -2.02
CA HIS A 68 7.79 -10.43 -1.07
C HIS A 68 7.72 -8.92 -0.86
N TYR A 69 7.57 -8.51 0.40
CA TYR A 69 7.52 -7.11 0.80
C TYR A 69 8.78 -6.76 1.59
N LEU A 70 9.69 -6.05 0.94
CA LEU A 70 10.96 -5.62 1.50
C LEU A 70 10.80 -4.19 2.02
N TRP A 71 11.32 -3.91 3.20
CA TRP A 71 11.21 -2.57 3.79
C TRP A 71 12.38 -2.23 4.72
N THR A 72 12.58 -0.94 4.93
CA THR A 72 13.52 -0.41 5.93
C THR A 72 12.99 0.91 6.48
N TRP A 73 13.32 1.21 7.74
CA TRP A 73 12.96 2.49 8.35
C TRP A 73 13.70 3.65 7.70
N THR A 74 12.98 4.72 7.38
CA THR A 74 13.59 6.02 7.05
C THR A 74 13.59 6.95 8.27
N ASP A 75 12.58 6.81 9.13
CA ASP A 75 12.46 7.45 10.44
C ASP A 75 11.51 6.60 11.29
N GLU A 76 12.08 5.72 12.12
CA GLU A 76 11.30 4.79 12.95
C GLU A 76 10.42 5.50 14.01
N PRO A 77 10.91 6.51 14.77
CA PRO A 77 10.07 7.27 15.69
C PRO A 77 8.86 7.94 15.02
N ALA A 78 9.02 8.40 13.77
CA ALA A 78 7.92 8.99 12.99
C ALA A 78 7.03 7.95 12.28
N GLY A 79 7.38 6.65 12.34
CA GLY A 79 6.68 5.61 11.59
C GLY A 79 6.87 5.71 10.07
N ALA A 80 7.95 6.31 9.60
CA ALA A 80 8.24 6.46 8.18
C ALA A 80 9.17 5.35 7.69
N LEU A 81 8.77 4.68 6.62
CA LEU A 81 9.54 3.60 6.00
C LEU A 81 9.58 3.70 4.47
N ARG A 82 10.59 3.06 3.89
CA ARG A 82 10.70 2.80 2.46
C ARG A 82 10.41 1.34 2.21
N ALA A 83 9.65 1.04 1.14
CA ALA A 83 9.31 -0.32 0.79
C ALA A 83 9.42 -0.60 -0.72
N ARG A 84 9.59 -1.88 -1.05
CA ARG A 84 9.51 -2.47 -2.39
C ARG A 84 8.64 -3.73 -2.31
N MET A 85 7.88 -4.00 -3.37
CA MET A 85 7.00 -5.16 -3.45
C MET A 85 7.33 -5.96 -4.70
N PHE A 86 7.81 -7.19 -4.52
CA PHE A 86 8.04 -8.14 -5.60
C PHE A 86 6.91 -9.15 -5.63
N ALA A 87 6.28 -9.31 -6.79
CA ALA A 87 5.07 -10.10 -6.95
C ALA A 87 5.15 -10.96 -8.22
N SER A 88 6.30 -11.59 -8.45
CA SER A 88 6.57 -12.42 -9.63
C SER A 88 5.54 -13.54 -9.80
N ASN A 89 5.05 -14.10 -8.69
CA ASN A 89 3.94 -15.05 -8.65
C ASN A 89 2.62 -14.53 -9.26
N LEU A 90 2.46 -13.20 -9.33
CA LEU A 90 1.33 -12.50 -9.96
C LEU A 90 1.67 -11.92 -11.34
N GLY A 91 2.86 -12.21 -11.87
CA GLY A 91 3.35 -11.68 -13.15
C GLY A 91 3.80 -10.22 -13.08
N VAL A 92 4.06 -9.69 -11.88
CA VAL A 92 4.54 -8.32 -11.67
C VAL A 92 5.89 -8.38 -10.96
N GLU A 93 6.96 -8.05 -11.70
CA GLU A 93 8.33 -8.07 -11.17
C GLU A 93 8.48 -7.15 -9.94
N GLU A 94 8.04 -5.89 -10.07
CA GLU A 94 7.96 -4.94 -8.95
C GLU A 94 6.70 -4.08 -9.07
N ASP A 95 5.92 -4.01 -7.99
CA ASP A 95 4.73 -3.16 -7.89
C ASP A 95 5.07 -1.79 -7.28
N GLU A 96 4.66 -0.74 -7.98
CA GLU A 96 4.96 0.66 -7.64
C GLU A 96 4.15 1.18 -6.43
N ALA A 97 2.99 0.58 -6.13
CA ALA A 97 2.17 0.94 -4.97
C ALA A 97 1.17 -0.16 -4.58
N THR A 98 1.42 -0.83 -3.45
CA THR A 98 0.60 -1.99 -3.05
C THR A 98 -0.17 -1.71 -1.77
N GLY A 99 -1.42 -1.24 -1.90
CA GLY A 99 -2.26 -0.89 -0.75
C GLY A 99 -2.55 -2.05 0.20
N SER A 100 -2.67 -3.28 -0.31
CA SER A 100 -2.88 -4.48 0.51
C SER A 100 -1.63 -4.86 1.31
N ALA A 101 -0.43 -4.69 0.75
CA ALA A 101 0.82 -4.88 1.48
C ALA A 101 1.02 -3.80 2.54
N ALA A 102 0.64 -2.55 2.23
CA ALA A 102 0.58 -1.48 3.22
C ALA A 102 -0.32 -1.84 4.40
N MET A 103 -1.52 -2.40 4.18
CA MET A 103 -2.36 -2.89 5.28
C MET A 103 -1.65 -3.96 6.13
N ARG A 104 -0.97 -4.91 5.48
CA ARG A 104 -0.29 -6.01 6.16
C ARG A 104 0.84 -5.52 7.06
N ILE A 105 1.70 -4.63 6.56
CA ILE A 105 2.84 -4.13 7.33
C ILE A 105 2.40 -3.20 8.47
N THR A 106 1.36 -2.40 8.26
CA THR A 106 0.74 -1.56 9.30
C THR A 106 0.23 -2.39 10.47
N ASP A 107 -0.44 -3.50 10.18
CA ASP A 107 -0.91 -4.43 11.21
C ASP A 107 0.27 -5.16 11.90
N TYR A 108 1.23 -5.66 11.11
CA TYR A 108 2.43 -6.34 11.61
C TYR A 108 3.24 -5.48 12.59
N LEU A 109 3.41 -4.19 12.30
CA LEU A 109 4.12 -3.23 13.16
C LEU A 109 3.20 -2.59 14.22
N SER A 110 1.89 -2.82 14.13
CA SER A 110 0.86 -2.35 15.04
C SER A 110 0.97 -0.85 15.35
N ARG A 111 1.17 -0.05 14.30
CA ARG A 111 1.30 1.41 14.40
C ARG A 111 0.95 2.11 13.09
N ASP A 112 0.71 3.40 13.19
CA ASP A 112 0.55 4.28 12.04
C ASP A 112 1.85 4.37 11.25
N LEU A 113 1.74 4.43 9.92
CA LEU A 113 2.89 4.44 9.02
C LEU A 113 2.75 5.48 7.90
N THR A 114 3.89 6.03 7.49
CA THR A 114 4.07 6.71 6.22
C THR A 114 5.02 5.88 5.36
N ILE A 115 4.48 5.27 4.31
CA ILE A 115 5.17 4.29 3.48
C ILE A 115 5.48 4.95 2.14
N THR A 116 6.77 4.99 1.79
CA THR A 116 7.20 5.39 0.43
C THR A 116 7.51 4.14 -0.37
N GLN A 117 6.75 3.85 -1.43
CA GLN A 117 6.90 2.66 -2.28
C GLN A 117 7.18 3.04 -3.74
N GLY A 118 7.91 2.18 -4.46
CA GLY A 118 8.18 2.36 -5.89
C GLY A 118 8.92 3.67 -6.18
N LYS A 119 8.70 4.28 -7.33
CA LYS A 119 9.38 5.51 -7.77
C LYS A 119 8.94 6.78 -7.03
N GLY A 120 7.92 6.73 -6.17
CA GLY A 120 7.51 7.91 -5.40
C GLY A 120 6.12 7.84 -4.76
N SER A 121 5.46 6.69 -4.77
CA SER A 121 4.14 6.52 -4.16
C SER A 121 4.23 6.70 -2.66
N VAL A 122 3.35 7.53 -2.08
CA VAL A 122 3.25 7.70 -0.63
C VAL A 122 1.89 7.19 -0.15
N LEU A 123 1.93 6.18 0.70
CA LEU A 123 0.78 5.60 1.38
C LEU A 123 0.83 6.00 2.85
N LYS A 124 -0.26 6.56 3.36
CA LYS A 124 -0.42 6.84 4.80
C LYS A 124 -1.41 5.87 5.38
N THR A 125 -1.03 5.25 6.50
CA THR A 125 -1.88 4.26 7.14
C THR A 125 -2.12 4.58 8.60
N THR A 126 -3.34 4.31 9.06
CA THR A 126 -3.68 4.38 10.48
C THR A 126 -4.06 2.99 10.97
N TRP A 127 -3.46 2.56 12.07
CA TRP A 127 -3.71 1.28 12.71
C TRP A 127 -4.70 1.41 13.86
N SER A 128 -5.52 0.38 14.06
CA SER A 128 -6.40 0.26 15.22
C SER A 128 -6.30 -1.12 15.84
N ALA A 129 -6.23 -1.15 17.18
CA ALA A 129 -6.27 -2.37 17.98
C ALA A 129 -7.58 -3.19 17.79
N GLU A 130 -8.61 -2.61 17.18
CA GLU A 130 -9.86 -3.29 16.83
C GLU A 130 -9.76 -4.10 15.51
N GLY A 131 -8.56 -4.20 14.93
CA GLY A 131 -8.29 -4.97 13.71
C GLY A 131 -8.67 -4.24 12.43
N TRP A 132 -8.66 -2.90 12.45
CA TRP A 132 -8.92 -2.06 11.29
C TRP A 132 -7.65 -1.36 10.84
N VAL A 133 -7.48 -1.24 9.53
CA VAL A 133 -6.45 -0.39 8.93
C VAL A 133 -7.11 0.57 7.96
N THR A 134 -6.79 1.84 8.12
CA THR A 134 -7.08 2.87 7.11
C THR A 134 -5.88 3.02 6.20
N VAL A 135 -6.09 3.03 4.88
CA VAL A 135 -5.06 3.34 3.88
C VAL A 135 -5.50 4.56 3.08
N ALA A 136 -4.62 5.53 3.00
CA ALA A 136 -4.81 6.77 2.29
C ALA A 136 -3.66 6.99 1.29
N GLY A 137 -3.99 7.44 0.09
CA GLY A 137 -3.01 7.79 -0.93
C GLY A 137 -3.30 9.17 -1.49
N LEU A 138 -2.25 9.87 -1.90
CA LEU A 138 -2.39 11.01 -2.81
C LEU A 138 -2.54 10.46 -4.22
N VAL A 139 -3.50 10.99 -4.97
CA VAL A 139 -3.73 10.60 -6.36
C VAL A 139 -3.51 11.84 -7.21
N ALA A 140 -2.60 11.75 -8.18
CA ALA A 140 -2.46 12.72 -9.25
C ALA A 140 -3.10 12.15 -10.53
N ASP A 141 -3.74 13.02 -11.31
CA ASP A 141 -4.18 12.68 -12.67
C ASP A 141 -3.02 12.92 -13.63
N ASP A 142 -2.41 11.84 -14.13
CA ASP A 142 -1.35 11.91 -15.13
C ASP A 142 -1.91 12.10 -16.57
N GLY A 143 -3.22 12.31 -16.71
CA GLY A 143 -3.90 12.53 -17.98
C GLY A 143 -4.23 11.23 -18.71
N VAL A 144 -4.74 11.35 -19.94
CA VAL A 144 -5.07 10.19 -20.78
C VAL A 144 -3.81 9.67 -21.45
N MET A 145 -3.40 8.44 -21.13
CA MET A 145 -2.38 7.71 -21.89
C MET A 145 -2.92 7.47 -23.32
N GLN A 146 -2.48 8.27 -24.28
CA GLN A 146 -2.66 7.93 -25.69
C GLN A 146 -1.62 6.87 -26.06
N LEU A 147 -2.09 5.64 -26.27
CA LEU A 147 -1.35 4.65 -27.03
C LEU A 147 -1.29 5.16 -28.48
N VAL A 148 -0.08 5.53 -28.92
CA VAL A 148 0.22 5.90 -30.31
C VAL A 148 0.48 4.65 -31.12
#